data_AF-A0A7L4QVB7-F1
#
_entry.id   AF-A0A7L4QVB7-F1
#
_cell.length_a   1.000
_cell.length_b   1.000
_cell.length_c   1.000
_cell.angle_alpha   90.00
_cell.angle_beta   90.00
_cell.angle_gamma   90.00
#
_symmetry.space_group_name_H-M   'P 1'
#
loop_
_entity.id
_entity.type
_entity.pdbx_description
1 polymer ?
#
loop_
_entity_poly.entity_id
_entity_poly.type
_entity_poly.pdbx_seq_one_letter_code
_entity_poly.pdbx_strand_id
1 'polypeptide(L)'
;MNESVLIGGAEKFLAQIPGFDGELAGDVNSFLESYSQLRDNLDTLYEFRDNMELKGYKAPYRSLKYGKVQSSEMKMDDLYDVSRHSQFFRMRAAAKKNILDRVKSAIASHKVALGHLEEYAVVTCSACQARYRGHELGKLHQDRCECGSQNLTINLNNDGIHRLGILKYLPLSGDYMVKMSKLSPLGREAFRSLVRILKQEKRGIVKTLSMVIKVMEDGRWVRKRVNIDTQEELNYERKIRETYGNNARIEFMQFHRKRPAIINDKQVQTALALGYVGYSESLGKSLLPPLFQKNLKNEDTLLIYDASFKKAEELAKVQKEWEEEGNLQEDLLLEILQEEGLADDEGQMDEVLKDDLQLRDELQKEIFLKIPQALILWDMMRYYLSTSYDRRSKHSGPFPYLRPSLDINQLKAFQEYPSNLANIMKDTL
;
A
#
# COMPACT_ATOMS: atom_id res chain seq x y z
N MET A 1 3.13 13.51 30.45
CA MET A 1 2.06 13.89 29.49
C MET A 1 0.94 12.82 29.53
N ASN A 2 -0.30 13.20 29.88
CA ASN A 2 -1.45 12.29 29.98
C ASN A 2 -1.72 11.52 28.67
N GLU A 3 -2.27 10.30 28.74
CA GLU A 3 -2.50 9.46 27.55
C GLU A 3 -3.45 10.09 26.53
N SER A 4 -4.52 10.73 26.99
CA SER A 4 -5.49 11.45 26.14
C SER A 4 -4.84 12.63 25.42
N VAL A 5 -3.92 13.32 26.09
CA VAL A 5 -3.18 14.46 25.53
C VAL A 5 -2.23 14.00 24.42
N LEU A 6 -1.63 12.82 24.54
CA LEU A 6 -0.77 12.27 23.50
C LEU A 6 -1.56 11.90 22.23
N ILE A 7 -2.73 11.29 22.38
CA ILE A 7 -3.61 10.95 21.24
C ILE A 7 -4.08 12.23 20.56
N GLY A 8 -4.65 13.18 21.32
CA GLY A 8 -5.14 14.44 20.77
C GLY A 8 -4.02 15.30 20.15
N GLY A 9 -2.82 15.30 20.74
CA GLY A 9 -1.65 15.98 20.19
C GLY A 9 -1.21 15.38 18.85
N ALA A 10 -1.14 14.06 18.76
CA ALA A 10 -0.80 13.38 17.51
C ALA A 10 -1.88 13.56 16.43
N GLU A 11 -3.17 13.50 16.79
CA GLU A 11 -4.26 13.75 15.84
C GLU A 11 -4.25 15.17 15.31
N LYS A 12 -4.04 16.16 16.18
CA LYS A 12 -3.92 17.56 15.80
C LYS A 12 -2.74 17.78 14.87
N PHE A 13 -1.58 17.20 15.19
CA PHE A 13 -0.39 17.30 14.35
C PHE A 13 -0.63 16.65 12.97
N LEU A 14 -1.14 15.41 12.93
CA LEU A 14 -1.45 14.74 11.67
C LEU A 14 -2.46 15.52 10.81
N ALA A 15 -3.44 16.19 11.42
CA ALA A 15 -4.40 17.03 10.71
C ALA A 15 -3.80 18.33 10.15
N GLN A 16 -2.69 18.81 10.72
CA GLN A 16 -1.98 20.01 10.26
C GLN A 16 -1.02 19.74 9.10
N ILE A 17 -0.64 18.49 8.85
CA ILE A 17 0.23 18.13 7.73
C ILE A 17 -0.53 18.37 6.42
N PRO A 18 -0.08 19.32 5.57
CA PRO A 18 -0.75 19.59 4.31
C PRO A 18 -0.61 18.41 3.33
N GLY A 19 -1.52 18.35 2.37
CA GLY A 19 -1.31 17.52 1.19
C GLY A 19 -0.16 18.07 0.34
N PHE A 20 0.45 17.20 -0.47
CA PHE A 20 1.46 17.64 -1.43
C PHE A 20 0.78 18.04 -2.73
N ASP A 21 0.92 19.29 -3.17
CA ASP A 21 0.19 19.80 -4.34
C ASP A 21 0.82 19.43 -5.69
N GLY A 22 2.00 18.80 -5.68
CA GLY A 22 2.58 18.15 -6.86
C GLY A 22 3.36 19.08 -7.79
N GLU A 23 3.32 20.39 -7.56
CA GLU A 23 4.07 21.38 -8.33
C GLU A 23 5.41 21.70 -7.65
N LEU A 24 6.44 20.89 -7.94
CA LEU A 24 7.83 21.29 -7.71
C LEU A 24 8.27 22.06 -8.96
N ALA A 25 7.78 23.28 -9.09
CA ALA A 25 7.92 24.10 -10.29
C ALA A 25 9.35 24.65 -10.47
N GLY A 26 10.37 23.80 -10.65
CA GLY A 26 11.74 24.19 -11.01
C GLY A 26 12.48 25.16 -10.06
N ASP A 27 11.81 25.70 -9.05
CA ASP A 27 12.30 26.70 -8.13
C ASP A 27 13.04 26.03 -6.97
N VAL A 28 14.25 26.50 -6.74
CA VAL A 28 15.16 25.98 -5.73
C VAL A 28 14.56 26.14 -4.34
N ASN A 29 13.90 27.27 -4.09
CA ASN A 29 13.33 27.59 -2.79
C ASN A 29 12.14 26.68 -2.48
N SER A 30 11.20 26.51 -3.42
CA SER A 30 10.04 25.62 -3.22
C SER A 30 10.45 24.16 -3.00
N PHE A 31 11.50 23.68 -3.68
CA PHE A 31 12.02 22.34 -3.46
C PHE A 31 12.61 22.17 -2.06
N LEU A 32 13.46 23.11 -1.64
CA LEU A 32 14.12 23.03 -0.33
C LEU A 32 13.14 23.24 0.83
N GLU A 33 12.15 24.13 0.67
CA GLU A 33 11.05 24.31 1.63
C GLU A 33 10.22 23.02 1.77
N SER A 34 9.85 22.40 0.64
CA SER A 34 9.14 21.12 0.66
C SER A 34 9.96 20.00 1.32
N TYR A 35 11.27 19.93 1.03
CA TYR A 35 12.17 18.94 1.60
C TYR A 35 12.34 19.12 3.11
N SER A 36 12.59 20.35 3.56
CA SER A 36 12.74 20.69 4.98
C SER A 36 11.45 20.42 5.75
N GLN A 37 10.29 20.84 5.23
CA GLN A 37 9.00 20.57 5.86
C GLN A 37 8.73 19.06 6.03
N LEU A 38 8.98 18.25 4.98
CA LEU A 38 8.80 16.80 5.05
C LEU A 38 9.74 16.16 6.09
N ARG A 39 10.94 16.69 6.25
CA ARG A 39 11.92 16.20 7.23
C ARG A 39 11.54 16.58 8.66
N ASP A 40 11.20 17.83 8.91
CA ASP A 40 10.76 18.31 10.22
C ASP A 40 9.50 17.57 10.69
N ASN A 41 8.58 17.31 9.75
CA ASN A 41 7.42 16.47 10.01
C ASN A 41 7.82 15.03 10.36
N LEU A 42 8.76 14.44 9.64
CA LEU A 42 9.24 13.08 9.89
C LEU A 42 9.87 12.94 11.28
N ASP A 43 10.69 13.90 11.70
CA ASP A 43 11.33 13.92 13.02
C ASP A 43 10.29 14.01 14.14
N THR A 44 9.31 14.92 14.00
CA THR A 44 8.19 15.04 14.94
C THR A 44 7.35 13.74 15.00
N LEU A 45 7.11 13.09 13.86
CA LEU A 45 6.39 11.81 13.83
C LEU A 45 7.16 10.69 14.54
N TYR A 46 8.49 10.69 14.44
CA TYR A 46 9.32 9.74 15.18
C TYR A 46 9.21 9.95 16.69
N GLU A 47 9.24 11.19 17.16
CA GLU A 47 9.03 11.49 18.58
C GLU A 47 7.66 10.99 19.06
N PHE A 48 6.59 11.22 18.29
CA PHE A 48 5.26 10.70 18.61
C PHE A 48 5.25 9.16 18.67
N ARG A 49 5.82 8.49 17.67
CA ARG A 49 5.92 7.03 17.64
C ARG A 49 6.64 6.52 18.88
N ASP A 50 7.80 7.08 19.19
CA ASP A 50 8.65 6.58 20.29
C ASP A 50 7.97 6.81 21.65
N ASN A 51 7.36 7.98 21.84
CA ASN A 51 6.55 8.28 23.01
C ASN A 51 5.33 7.33 23.15
N MET A 52 4.66 6.98 22.06
CA MET A 52 3.55 6.01 22.05
C MET A 52 4.04 4.59 22.37
N GLU A 53 5.17 4.18 21.80
CA GLU A 53 5.76 2.86 22.01
C GLU A 53 6.23 2.67 23.45
N LEU A 54 6.87 3.69 24.05
CA LEU A 54 7.23 3.73 25.48
C LEU A 54 6.02 3.58 26.40
N LYS A 55 4.86 4.17 26.02
CA LYS A 55 3.60 4.03 26.77
C LYS A 55 2.84 2.73 26.47
N GLY A 56 3.45 1.78 25.75
CA GLY A 56 2.87 0.44 25.54
C GLY A 56 1.81 0.34 24.46
N TYR A 57 1.72 1.30 23.52
CA TYR A 57 0.71 1.30 22.45
C TYR A 57 0.89 0.13 21.47
N LYS A 58 2.04 -0.58 21.48
CA LYS A 58 2.27 -1.80 20.68
C LYS A 58 1.36 -2.97 21.07
N ALA A 59 0.94 -3.05 22.33
CA ALA A 59 0.11 -4.15 22.84
C ALA A 59 -1.06 -3.61 23.68
N PRO A 60 -1.96 -2.81 23.08
CA PRO A 60 -2.94 -2.03 23.83
C PRO A 60 -4.04 -2.90 24.45
N TYR A 61 -4.17 -4.16 24.02
CA TYR A 61 -5.13 -5.14 24.55
C TYR A 61 -4.54 -6.07 25.62
N ARG A 62 -3.28 -5.89 26.06
CA ARG A 62 -2.63 -6.80 27.03
C ARG A 62 -3.36 -6.83 28.37
N SER A 63 -3.91 -5.70 28.82
CA SER A 63 -4.69 -5.59 30.06
C SER A 63 -6.03 -6.31 30.01
N LEU A 64 -6.63 -6.49 28.83
CA LEU A 64 -7.92 -7.17 28.65
C LEU A 64 -7.82 -8.70 28.79
N LYS A 65 -6.61 -9.28 28.74
CA LYS A 65 -6.41 -10.74 28.84
C LYS A 65 -6.52 -11.29 30.26
N TYR A 66 -6.33 -10.47 31.29
CA TYR A 66 -6.32 -10.90 32.69
C TYR A 66 -7.69 -10.81 33.37
N GLY A 67 -8.72 -10.28 32.69
CA GLY A 67 -10.06 -10.05 33.23
C GLY A 67 -11.12 -11.07 32.82
N LYS A 68 -10.76 -12.29 32.38
CA LYS A 68 -11.74 -13.37 32.22
C LYS A 68 -12.06 -13.95 33.60
N VAL A 69 -12.96 -13.30 34.33
CA VAL A 69 -13.56 -13.86 35.54
C VAL A 69 -14.37 -15.10 35.14
N GLN A 70 -14.19 -16.21 35.85
CA GLN A 70 -14.96 -17.44 35.63
C GLN A 70 -16.44 -17.15 35.88
N SER A 71 -17.29 -17.54 34.92
CA SER A 71 -18.70 -17.16 34.83
C SER A 71 -19.62 -17.74 35.90
N SER A 72 -19.09 -18.39 36.94
CA SER A 72 -19.89 -19.17 37.89
C SER A 72 -20.44 -18.39 39.08
N GLU A 73 -20.00 -17.14 39.34
CA GLU A 73 -20.34 -16.42 40.60
C GLU A 73 -20.73 -14.93 40.44
N MET A 74 -21.09 -14.44 39.25
CA MET A 74 -21.48 -13.02 39.08
C MET A 74 -22.99 -12.81 39.02
N LYS A 75 -23.48 -11.79 39.74
CA LYS A 75 -24.87 -11.32 39.62
C LYS A 75 -25.08 -10.67 38.25
N MET A 76 -26.33 -10.65 37.77
CA MET A 76 -26.64 -10.15 36.42
C MET A 76 -26.28 -8.66 36.23
N ASP A 77 -26.35 -7.84 37.29
CA ASP A 77 -25.95 -6.43 37.25
C ASP A 77 -24.43 -6.25 37.09
N ASP A 78 -23.63 -7.10 37.75
CA ASP A 78 -22.17 -7.10 37.61
C ASP A 78 -21.74 -7.48 36.17
N LEU A 79 -22.54 -8.31 35.48
CA LEU A 79 -22.32 -8.67 34.08
C LEU A 79 -22.50 -7.47 33.13
N TYR A 80 -23.50 -6.62 33.36
CA TYR A 80 -23.71 -5.41 32.56
C TYR A 80 -22.56 -4.41 32.76
N ASP A 81 -22.12 -4.18 33.99
CA ASP A 81 -21.00 -3.28 34.27
C ASP A 81 -19.67 -3.79 33.72
N VAL A 82 -19.39 -5.09 33.86
CA VAL A 82 -18.20 -5.70 33.25
C VAL A 82 -18.25 -5.62 31.72
N SER A 83 -19.42 -5.78 31.10
CA SER A 83 -19.58 -5.62 29.66
C SER A 83 -19.27 -4.19 29.20
N ARG A 84 -19.81 -3.17 29.89
CA ARG A 84 -19.59 -1.75 29.60
C ARG A 84 -18.13 -1.35 29.81
N HIS A 85 -17.51 -1.79 30.91
CA HIS A 85 -16.10 -1.57 31.17
C HIS A 85 -15.22 -2.25 30.10
N SER A 86 -15.54 -3.48 29.71
CA SER A 86 -14.81 -4.19 28.65
C SER A 86 -14.90 -3.47 27.30
N GLN A 87 -16.08 -2.93 26.96
CA GLN A 87 -16.29 -2.14 25.75
C GLN A 87 -15.48 -0.83 25.80
N PHE A 88 -15.51 -0.12 26.92
CA PHE A 88 -14.72 1.09 27.13
C PHE A 88 -13.21 0.83 26.96
N PHE A 89 -12.67 -0.23 27.57
CA PHE A 89 -11.26 -0.59 27.40
C PHE A 89 -10.93 -1.03 25.97
N ARG A 90 -11.83 -1.73 25.27
CA ARG A 90 -11.67 -2.09 23.85
C ARG A 90 -11.64 -0.86 22.96
N MET A 91 -12.54 0.10 23.18
CA MET A 91 -12.58 1.37 22.44
C MET A 91 -11.28 2.16 22.63
N ARG A 92 -10.81 2.27 23.87
CA ARG A 92 -9.55 2.95 24.18
C ARG A 92 -8.34 2.23 23.59
N ALA A 93 -8.32 0.90 23.62
CA ALA A 93 -7.27 0.10 23.00
C ALA A 93 -7.28 0.21 21.46
N ALA A 94 -8.47 0.27 20.84
CA ALA A 94 -8.63 0.50 19.41
C ALA A 94 -8.12 1.89 19.01
N ALA A 95 -8.48 2.93 19.76
CA ALA A 95 -7.98 4.29 19.53
C ALA A 95 -6.44 4.34 19.59
N LYS A 96 -5.82 3.72 20.62
CA LYS A 96 -4.36 3.60 20.74
C LYS A 96 -3.72 2.91 19.53
N LYS A 97 -4.33 1.82 19.07
CA LYS A 97 -3.85 1.08 17.89
C LYS A 97 -3.97 1.92 16.62
N ASN A 98 -5.12 2.57 16.41
CA ASN A 98 -5.41 3.33 15.21
C ASN A 98 -4.49 4.55 15.08
N ILE A 99 -4.29 5.32 16.15
CA ILE A 99 -3.40 6.49 16.09
C ILE A 99 -1.94 6.09 15.85
N LEU A 100 -1.46 5.02 16.49
CA LEU A 100 -0.11 4.50 16.25
C LEU A 100 0.04 4.00 14.80
N ASP A 101 -0.98 3.36 14.25
CA ASP A 101 -0.99 2.89 12.85
C ASP A 101 -0.96 4.07 11.87
N ARG A 102 -1.73 5.13 12.13
CA ARG A 102 -1.71 6.38 11.35
C ARG A 102 -0.35 7.07 11.38
N VAL A 103 0.26 7.21 12.56
CA VAL A 103 1.61 7.77 12.70
C VAL A 103 2.63 6.94 11.92
N LYS A 104 2.56 5.60 11.99
CA LYS A 104 3.45 4.73 11.21
C LYS A 104 3.22 4.85 9.70
N SER A 105 1.97 5.00 9.26
CA SER A 105 1.63 5.27 7.85
C SER A 105 2.16 6.63 7.38
N ALA A 106 2.06 7.66 8.21
CA ALA A 106 2.61 8.98 7.94
C ALA A 106 4.13 8.93 7.79
N ILE A 107 4.84 8.28 8.72
CA ILE A 107 6.30 8.08 8.66
C ILE A 107 6.71 7.38 7.37
N ALA A 108 6.02 6.29 7.02
CA ALA A 108 6.29 5.55 5.79
C ALA A 108 6.13 6.43 4.54
N SER A 109 5.08 7.25 4.51
CA SER A 109 4.78 8.15 3.39
C SER A 109 5.82 9.26 3.25
N HIS A 110 6.23 9.89 4.36
CA HIS A 110 7.29 10.90 4.36
C HIS A 110 8.63 10.32 3.89
N LYS A 111 8.98 9.10 4.31
CA LYS A 111 10.19 8.42 3.83
C LYS A 111 10.18 8.18 2.33
N VAL A 112 9.05 7.72 1.79
CA VAL A 112 8.90 7.53 0.34
C VAL A 112 9.06 8.88 -0.36
N ALA A 113 8.41 9.92 0.15
CA ALA A 113 8.47 11.26 -0.42
C ALA A 113 9.89 11.82 -0.46
N LEU A 114 10.59 11.82 0.67
CA LEU A 114 11.98 12.26 0.78
C LEU A 114 12.88 11.43 -0.15
N GLY A 115 12.70 10.11 -0.21
CA GLY A 115 13.47 9.25 -1.10
C GLY A 115 13.33 9.62 -2.59
N HIS A 116 12.14 10.03 -3.03
CA HIS A 116 11.95 10.52 -4.41
C HIS A 116 12.57 11.90 -4.64
N LEU A 117 12.51 12.80 -3.66
CA LEU A 117 13.13 14.13 -3.75
C LEU A 117 14.67 14.04 -3.77
N GLU A 118 15.21 13.15 -2.94
CA GLU A 118 16.65 12.86 -2.82
C GLU A 118 17.25 12.30 -4.11
N GLU A 119 16.49 11.48 -4.85
CA GLU A 119 16.91 11.00 -6.16
C GLU A 119 16.64 12.00 -7.29
N TYR A 120 15.74 12.98 -7.11
CA TYR A 120 15.37 13.95 -8.14
C TYR A 120 16.42 15.04 -8.34
N ALA A 121 16.91 15.63 -7.25
CA ALA A 121 17.71 16.85 -7.30
C ALA A 121 19.17 16.62 -6.86
N VAL A 122 20.08 17.26 -7.58
CA VAL A 122 21.45 17.54 -7.12
C VAL A 122 21.54 19.02 -6.81
N VAL A 123 21.75 19.36 -5.55
CA VAL A 123 21.92 20.76 -5.14
C VAL A 123 23.41 21.10 -5.21
N THR A 124 23.74 22.19 -5.91
CA THR A 124 25.11 22.68 -6.01
C THR A 124 25.22 24.09 -5.47
N CYS A 125 26.19 24.34 -4.58
CA CYS A 125 26.47 25.69 -4.09
C CYS A 125 27.35 26.43 -5.10
N SER A 126 26.91 27.59 -5.57
CA SER A 126 27.70 28.40 -6.51
C SER A 126 28.96 29.03 -5.86
N ALA A 127 28.95 29.26 -4.55
CA ALA A 127 30.05 29.90 -3.82
C ALA A 127 31.22 28.94 -3.54
N CYS A 128 30.94 27.71 -3.10
CA CYS A 128 31.99 26.74 -2.76
C CYS A 128 32.03 25.52 -3.70
N GLN A 129 31.14 25.46 -4.70
CA GLN A 129 31.02 24.34 -5.65
C GLN A 129 30.72 22.97 -5.01
N ALA A 130 30.37 22.93 -3.72
CA ALA A 130 29.93 21.72 -3.04
C ALA A 130 28.66 21.18 -3.69
N ARG A 131 28.62 19.86 -3.87
CA ARG A 131 27.49 19.13 -4.45
C ARG A 131 26.87 18.25 -3.39
N TYR A 132 25.57 18.39 -3.16
CA TYR A 132 24.81 17.60 -2.21
C TYR A 132 23.89 16.65 -2.99
N ARG A 133 24.03 15.35 -2.73
CA ARG A 133 23.21 14.31 -3.38
C ARG A 133 22.57 13.38 -2.36
N GLY A 134 21.35 12.96 -2.66
CA GLY A 134 20.64 12.00 -1.82
C GLY A 134 20.51 12.50 -0.37
N HIS A 135 20.87 11.64 0.58
CA HIS A 135 20.87 11.95 2.02
C HIS A 135 21.78 13.12 2.43
N GLU A 136 22.73 13.55 1.59
CA GLU A 136 23.55 14.74 1.87
C GLU A 136 22.75 16.04 1.78
N LEU A 137 21.58 16.02 1.12
CA LEU A 137 20.63 17.14 1.18
C LEU A 137 20.23 17.44 2.63
N GLY A 138 20.23 16.43 3.49
CA GLY A 138 20.00 16.61 4.91
C GLY A 138 21.09 17.39 5.67
N LYS A 139 22.22 17.72 5.03
CA LYS A 139 23.24 18.60 5.62
C LYS A 139 22.95 20.08 5.37
N LEU A 140 22.05 20.40 4.44
CA LEU A 140 21.58 21.76 4.21
C LEU A 140 20.68 22.15 5.40
N HIS A 141 21.14 23.10 6.20
CA HIS A 141 20.35 23.67 7.29
C HIS A 141 19.71 24.97 6.82
N GLN A 142 18.38 25.06 6.87
CA GLN A 142 17.64 26.29 6.52
C GLN A 142 18.06 26.87 5.16
N ASP A 143 18.21 26.00 4.15
CA ASP A 143 18.56 26.38 2.78
C ASP A 143 19.95 27.02 2.62
N ARG A 144 20.85 26.73 3.56
CA ARG A 144 22.24 27.20 3.52
C ARG A 144 23.20 26.05 3.30
N CYS A 145 24.22 26.33 2.49
CA CYS A 145 25.39 25.48 2.37
C CYS A 145 26.22 25.52 3.66
N GLU A 146 27.08 24.52 3.88
CA GLU A 146 28.06 24.51 4.98
C GLU A 146 28.98 25.75 4.97
N CYS A 147 29.19 26.37 3.81
CA CYS A 147 29.93 27.64 3.69
C CYS A 147 29.13 28.90 4.09
N GLY A 148 27.85 28.75 4.48
CA GLY A 148 26.95 29.85 4.83
C GLY A 148 26.28 30.56 3.66
N SER A 149 26.63 30.21 2.41
CA SER A 149 25.99 30.78 1.21
C SER A 149 24.60 30.21 0.96
N GLN A 150 23.68 31.07 0.53
CA GLN A 150 22.33 30.74 0.06
C GLN A 150 22.23 30.57 -1.47
N ASN A 151 23.33 30.83 -2.20
CA ASN A 151 23.33 30.76 -3.67
C ASN A 151 23.43 29.30 -4.13
N LEU A 152 22.32 28.58 -4.01
CA LEU A 152 22.15 27.18 -4.39
C LEU A 152 21.49 27.08 -5.76
N THR A 153 21.94 26.13 -6.56
CA THR A 153 21.32 25.78 -7.84
C THR A 153 20.92 24.31 -7.82
N ILE A 154 19.73 24.00 -8.35
CA ILE A 154 19.25 22.62 -8.50
C ILE A 154 19.53 22.17 -9.92
N ASN A 155 20.21 21.03 -10.03
CA ASN A 155 20.34 20.29 -11.28
C ASN A 155 19.52 19.01 -11.17
N LEU A 156 18.80 18.67 -12.24
CA LEU A 156 18.05 17.42 -12.34
C LEU A 156 19.03 16.24 -12.39
N ASN A 157 18.77 15.24 -11.55
CA ASN A 157 19.52 14.00 -11.55
C ASN A 157 18.94 13.04 -12.58
N ASN A 158 19.48 13.06 -13.80
CA ASN A 158 19.02 12.20 -14.89
C ASN A 158 19.20 10.70 -14.61
N ASP A 159 20.18 10.34 -13.76
CA ASP A 159 20.44 8.95 -13.36
C ASP A 159 19.56 8.50 -12.18
N GLY A 160 18.96 9.45 -11.48
CA GLY A 160 18.15 9.22 -10.29
C GLY A 160 16.78 8.65 -10.62
N ILE A 161 16.34 7.67 -9.84
CA ILE A 161 15.02 7.06 -10.03
C ILE A 161 14.04 7.77 -9.12
N HIS A 162 13.21 8.61 -9.72
CA HIS A 162 12.23 9.42 -8.99
C HIS A 162 10.91 9.49 -9.76
N ARG A 163 9.82 9.74 -9.04
CA ARG A 163 8.50 9.94 -9.63
C ARG A 163 7.69 10.91 -8.79
N LEU A 164 7.92 12.20 -9.00
CA LEU A 164 7.30 13.27 -8.18
C LEU A 164 5.76 13.26 -8.25
N GLY A 165 5.18 12.77 -9.36
CA GLY A 165 3.74 12.66 -9.52
C GLY A 165 3.05 11.77 -8.47
N ILE A 166 3.76 10.84 -7.82
CA ILE A 166 3.14 10.00 -6.78
C ILE A 166 2.95 10.75 -5.45
N LEU A 167 3.70 11.83 -5.21
CA LEU A 167 3.76 12.52 -3.91
C LEU A 167 2.38 13.02 -3.45
N LYS A 168 1.57 13.52 -4.39
CA LYS A 168 0.19 13.99 -4.18
C LYS A 168 -0.74 12.90 -3.63
N TYR A 169 -0.45 11.64 -3.94
CA TYR A 169 -1.27 10.49 -3.59
C TYR A 169 -0.78 9.76 -2.33
N LEU A 170 0.37 10.15 -1.78
CA LEU A 170 0.88 9.59 -0.54
C LEU A 170 0.03 10.04 0.67
N PRO A 171 -0.26 9.14 1.63
CA PRO A 171 -0.99 9.49 2.84
C PRO A 171 -0.07 10.12 3.90
N LEU A 172 0.42 11.34 3.62
CA LEU A 172 1.35 12.07 4.49
C LEU A 172 0.80 12.29 5.91
N SER A 173 -0.50 12.54 6.06
CA SER A 173 -1.20 12.68 7.36
C SER A 173 -1.67 11.34 7.95
N GLY A 174 -1.24 10.21 7.36
CA GLY A 174 -1.69 8.88 7.73
C GLY A 174 -3.14 8.58 7.35
N ASP A 175 -3.73 9.32 6.42
CA ASP A 175 -5.10 9.21 5.91
C ASP A 175 -5.27 8.13 4.82
N TYR A 176 -4.51 7.03 4.91
CA TYR A 176 -4.45 6.00 3.88
C TYR A 176 -5.82 5.37 3.56
N MET A 177 -6.70 5.24 4.56
CA MET A 177 -8.07 4.73 4.35
C MET A 177 -8.92 5.70 3.51
N VAL A 178 -8.74 7.01 3.71
CA VAL A 178 -9.44 8.06 2.96
C VAL A 178 -8.92 8.12 1.53
N LYS A 179 -7.59 8.04 1.35
CA LYS A 179 -6.98 7.96 0.01
C LYS A 179 -7.42 6.69 -0.73
N MET A 180 -7.51 5.55 -0.03
CA MET A 180 -7.99 4.29 -0.60
C MET A 180 -9.47 4.34 -0.98
N SER A 181 -10.32 5.03 -0.21
CA SER A 181 -11.75 5.14 -0.55
C SER A 181 -12.00 6.03 -1.76
N LYS A 182 -11.12 7.01 -2.02
CA LYS A 182 -11.16 7.89 -3.20
C LYS A 182 -10.78 7.19 -4.51
N LEU A 183 -10.16 6.01 -4.47
CA LEU A 183 -9.83 5.23 -5.67
C LEU A 183 -11.10 4.66 -6.32
N SER A 184 -11.08 4.53 -7.65
CA SER A 184 -12.12 3.86 -8.42
C SER A 184 -12.19 2.35 -8.08
N PRO A 185 -13.26 1.63 -8.46
CA PRO A 185 -13.33 0.17 -8.28
C PRO A 185 -12.12 -0.56 -8.86
N LEU A 186 -11.72 -0.21 -10.09
CA LEU A 186 -10.52 -0.76 -10.74
C LEU A 186 -9.24 -0.34 -10.02
N GLY A 187 -9.15 0.91 -9.55
CA GLY A 187 -8.01 1.37 -8.74
C GLY A 187 -7.86 0.61 -7.43
N ARG A 188 -8.97 0.27 -6.74
CA ARG A 188 -8.93 -0.55 -5.52
C ARG A 188 -8.45 -1.97 -5.82
N GLU A 189 -8.83 -2.52 -6.98
CA GLU A 189 -8.31 -3.82 -7.43
C GLU A 189 -6.81 -3.74 -7.75
N ALA A 190 -6.37 -2.73 -8.48
CA ALA A 190 -4.96 -2.46 -8.76
C ALA A 190 -4.15 -2.32 -7.46
N PHE A 191 -4.68 -1.58 -6.48
CA PHE A 191 -4.07 -1.42 -5.16
C PHE A 191 -3.89 -2.77 -4.44
N ARG A 192 -4.92 -3.62 -4.41
CA ARG A 192 -4.82 -4.96 -3.82
C ARG A 192 -3.78 -5.81 -4.56
N SER A 193 -3.78 -5.76 -5.89
CA SER A 193 -2.81 -6.47 -6.73
C SER A 193 -1.37 -6.05 -6.39
N LEU A 194 -1.10 -4.74 -6.35
CA LEU A 194 0.21 -4.20 -6.00
C LEU A 194 0.68 -4.61 -4.61
N VAL A 195 -0.18 -4.50 -3.60
CA VAL A 195 0.16 -4.92 -2.23
C VAL A 195 0.52 -6.40 -2.20
N ARG A 196 -0.19 -7.25 -2.97
CA ARG A 196 0.14 -8.69 -3.09
C ARG A 196 1.49 -8.92 -3.76
N ILE A 197 1.83 -8.17 -4.81
CA ILE A 197 3.12 -8.25 -5.49
C ILE A 197 4.25 -7.85 -4.53
N LEU A 198 4.14 -6.70 -3.86
CA LEU A 198 5.16 -6.18 -2.95
C LEU A 198 5.39 -7.07 -1.71
N LYS A 199 4.31 -7.66 -1.18
CA LYS A 199 4.34 -8.61 -0.05
C LYS A 199 4.79 -10.02 -0.48
N GLN A 200 4.54 -10.36 -1.73
CA GLN A 200 4.69 -11.67 -2.36
C GLN A 200 4.04 -12.81 -1.57
N GLU A 201 2.78 -13.11 -1.90
CA GLU A 201 1.95 -14.08 -1.16
C GLU A 201 2.28 -15.56 -1.42
N LYS A 202 3.19 -15.87 -2.34
CA LYS A 202 3.63 -17.27 -2.57
C LYS A 202 4.33 -17.81 -1.32
N ARG A 203 4.06 -19.08 -0.99
CA ARG A 203 4.51 -19.76 0.24
C ARG A 203 6.02 -19.53 0.42
N GLY A 204 6.38 -18.68 1.38
CA GLY A 204 7.78 -18.39 1.68
C GLY A 204 8.58 -19.63 2.01
N ILE A 205 9.89 -19.58 1.83
CA ILE A 205 10.81 -20.65 2.23
C ILE A 205 10.61 -20.90 3.73
N VAL A 206 10.40 -22.15 4.14
CA VAL A 206 10.31 -22.51 5.56
C VAL A 206 11.64 -22.11 6.20
N LYS A 207 11.58 -21.32 7.27
CA LYS A 207 12.77 -20.87 8.03
C LYS A 207 12.98 -21.74 9.26
N THR A 208 11.90 -21.99 9.99
CA THR A 208 11.90 -22.85 11.17
C THR A 208 10.61 -23.68 11.22
N LEU A 209 10.71 -24.85 11.81
CA LEU A 209 9.60 -25.77 12.04
C LEU A 209 9.42 -25.90 13.55
N SER A 210 8.30 -25.40 14.08
CA SER A 210 7.95 -25.59 15.49
C SER A 210 7.02 -26.79 15.60
N MET A 211 7.35 -27.75 16.45
CA MET A 211 6.64 -29.03 16.58
C MET A 211 6.31 -29.31 18.03
N VAL A 212 5.15 -29.90 18.27
CA VAL A 212 4.81 -30.53 19.55
C VAL A 212 4.91 -32.03 19.34
N ILE A 213 5.84 -32.67 20.04
CA ILE A 213 6.05 -34.12 20.02
C ILE A 213 5.61 -34.74 21.34
N LYS A 214 5.13 -35.97 21.28
CA LYS A 214 4.80 -36.81 22.43
C LYS A 214 5.84 -37.92 22.51
N VAL A 215 6.58 -37.96 23.60
CA VAL A 215 7.69 -38.90 23.83
C VAL A 215 7.37 -39.74 25.06
N MET A 216 7.75 -41.01 25.03
CA MET A 216 7.58 -41.94 26.15
C MET A 216 8.84 -41.86 27.03
N GLU A 217 8.75 -41.22 28.19
CA GLU A 217 9.83 -41.09 29.17
C GLU A 217 9.37 -41.74 30.48
N ASP A 218 10.15 -42.66 31.02
CA ASP A 218 9.88 -43.36 32.29
C ASP A 218 8.45 -43.96 32.39
N GLY A 219 7.98 -44.55 31.29
CA GLY A 219 6.64 -45.16 31.20
C GLY A 219 5.48 -44.17 31.10
N ARG A 220 5.73 -42.86 31.03
CA ARG A 220 4.72 -41.80 30.87
C ARG A 220 4.89 -41.06 29.55
N TRP A 221 3.77 -40.65 28.96
CA TRP A 221 3.80 -39.82 27.76
C TRP A 221 3.96 -38.34 28.12
N VAL A 222 5.06 -37.73 27.67
CA VAL A 222 5.37 -36.32 27.91
C VAL A 222 5.30 -35.53 26.60
N ARG A 223 4.71 -34.33 26.64
CA ARG A 223 4.65 -33.39 25.51
C ARG A 223 5.86 -32.46 25.54
N LYS A 224 6.63 -32.40 24.46
CA LYS A 224 7.77 -31.49 24.28
C LYS A 224 7.58 -30.60 23.06
N ARG A 225 8.01 -29.35 23.17
CA ARG A 225 8.09 -28.41 22.04
C ARG A 225 9.50 -28.41 21.47
N VAL A 226 9.62 -28.60 20.15
CA VAL A 226 10.89 -28.68 19.43
C VAL A 226 10.87 -27.69 18.29
N ASN A 227 11.94 -26.92 18.13
CA ASN A 227 12.14 -26.03 16.99
C ASN A 227 13.30 -26.55 16.14
N ILE A 228 13.07 -26.74 14.84
CA ILE A 228 14.08 -27.19 13.89
C ILE A 228 14.27 -26.10 12.83
N ASP A 229 15.49 -25.60 12.67
CA ASP A 229 15.83 -24.68 11.58
C ASP A 229 15.98 -25.46 10.27
N THR A 230 15.41 -24.93 9.18
CA THR A 230 15.30 -25.61 7.88
C THR A 230 16.40 -25.21 6.88
N GLN A 231 17.56 -24.76 7.39
CA GLN A 231 18.73 -24.48 6.52
C GLN A 231 19.31 -25.74 5.86
N GLU A 232 18.86 -26.92 6.28
CA GLU A 232 19.19 -28.20 5.68
C GLU A 232 17.88 -28.82 5.18
N GLU A 233 17.84 -29.28 3.93
CA GLU A 233 16.75 -30.09 3.36
C GLU A 233 16.66 -31.43 4.10
N LEU A 234 16.17 -31.40 5.34
CA LEU A 234 16.19 -32.55 6.24
C LEU A 234 14.78 -33.04 6.55
N ASN A 235 14.66 -34.35 6.41
CA ASN A 235 13.56 -35.18 6.85
C ASN A 235 13.39 -35.04 8.38
N TYR A 236 12.58 -34.07 8.82
CA TYR A 236 12.38 -33.68 10.23
C TYR A 236 11.94 -34.84 11.12
N GLU A 237 11.24 -35.82 10.55
CA GLU A 237 10.80 -37.03 11.25
C GLU A 237 12.00 -37.88 11.68
N ARG A 238 13.01 -37.99 10.81
CA ARG A 238 14.26 -38.70 11.11
C ARG A 238 15.01 -38.03 12.26
N LYS A 239 15.17 -36.69 12.22
CA LYS A 239 15.85 -35.93 13.27
C LYS A 239 15.16 -36.09 14.64
N ILE A 240 13.82 -36.13 14.64
CA ILE A 240 13.04 -36.35 15.87
C ILE A 240 13.22 -37.77 16.41
N ARG A 241 13.19 -38.79 15.56
CA ARG A 241 13.41 -40.19 15.98
C ARG A 241 14.84 -40.43 16.45
N GLU A 242 15.83 -39.78 15.84
CA GLU A 242 17.23 -39.80 16.31
C GLU A 242 17.38 -39.15 17.69
N THR A 243 16.66 -38.06 17.97
CA THR A 243 16.81 -37.31 19.24
C THR A 243 15.96 -37.86 20.39
N TYR A 244 14.74 -38.32 20.10
CA TYR A 244 13.72 -38.67 21.10
C TYR A 244 13.27 -40.14 21.03
N GLY A 245 13.92 -40.94 20.18
CA GLY A 245 13.64 -42.36 19.99
C GLY A 245 12.48 -42.66 19.03
N ASN A 246 12.41 -43.92 18.59
CA ASN A 246 11.45 -44.38 17.58
C ASN A 246 9.96 -44.23 17.99
N ASN A 247 9.68 -44.10 19.29
CA ASN A 247 8.33 -43.95 19.83
C ASN A 247 7.82 -42.49 19.84
N ALA A 248 8.63 -41.52 19.39
CA ALA A 248 8.23 -40.12 19.32
C ALA A 248 7.10 -39.93 18.28
N ARG A 249 5.99 -39.32 18.70
CA ARG A 249 4.84 -38.99 17.84
C ARG A 249 4.69 -37.49 17.69
N ILE A 250 4.47 -37.01 16.47
CA ILE A 250 4.24 -35.59 16.19
C ILE A 250 2.73 -35.31 16.38
N GLU A 251 2.36 -34.47 17.34
CA GLU A 251 0.95 -34.08 17.56
C GLU A 251 0.58 -32.84 16.74
N PHE A 252 1.49 -31.87 16.66
CA PHE A 252 1.24 -30.60 15.98
C PHE A 252 2.52 -30.08 15.33
N MET A 253 2.37 -29.47 14.16
CA MET A 253 3.47 -28.91 13.39
C MET A 253 3.07 -27.54 12.83
N GLN A 254 3.94 -26.55 13.05
CA GLN A 254 3.78 -25.20 12.55
C GLN A 254 5.02 -24.78 11.76
N PHE A 255 4.82 -24.52 10.46
CA PHE A 255 5.86 -23.99 9.59
C PHE A 255 5.98 -22.48 9.76
N HIS A 256 7.12 -22.00 10.25
CA HIS A 256 7.47 -20.59 10.24
C HIS A 256 8.23 -20.28 8.96
N ARG A 257 7.55 -19.68 7.99
CA ARG A 257 8.13 -19.31 6.69
C ARG A 257 8.72 -17.91 6.73
N LYS A 258 9.89 -17.72 6.12
CA LYS A 258 10.39 -16.36 5.80
C LYS A 258 9.50 -15.81 4.71
N ARG A 259 8.71 -14.77 5.00
CA ARG A 259 7.88 -14.10 3.99
C ARG A 259 8.81 -13.50 2.93
N PRO A 260 8.67 -13.82 1.64
CA PRO A 260 9.53 -13.28 0.60
C PRO A 260 9.04 -11.87 0.21
N ALA A 261 8.83 -10.95 1.14
CA ALA A 261 8.38 -9.61 0.76
C ALA A 261 9.51 -8.83 0.06
N ILE A 262 9.22 -8.18 -1.08
CA ILE A 262 10.16 -7.31 -1.78
C ILE A 262 10.43 -6.06 -0.91
N ILE A 263 9.37 -5.54 -0.29
CA ILE A 263 9.41 -4.45 0.69
C ILE A 263 8.99 -5.03 2.05
N ASN A 264 9.82 -4.89 3.08
CA ASN A 264 9.56 -5.56 4.36
C ASN A 264 8.48 -4.87 5.22
N ASP A 265 8.27 -3.56 5.04
CA ASP A 265 7.33 -2.79 5.86
C ASP A 265 5.93 -2.67 5.23
N LYS A 266 4.89 -3.00 5.99
CA LYS A 266 3.49 -2.98 5.53
C LYS A 266 3.00 -1.56 5.20
N GLN A 267 3.42 -0.57 5.99
CA GLN A 267 2.96 0.80 5.79
C GLN A 267 3.58 1.38 4.51
N VAL A 268 4.84 1.05 4.24
CA VAL A 268 5.50 1.42 2.98
C VAL A 268 4.87 0.72 1.77
N GLN A 269 4.54 -0.57 1.88
CA GLN A 269 3.77 -1.26 0.84
C GLN A 269 2.45 -0.53 0.52
N THR A 270 1.73 -0.12 1.56
CA THR A 270 0.46 0.63 1.42
C THR A 270 0.69 2.00 0.77
N ALA A 271 1.68 2.75 1.25
CA ALA A 271 1.97 4.10 0.74
C ALA A 271 2.40 4.08 -0.73
N LEU A 272 3.31 3.16 -1.11
CA LEU A 272 3.73 3.01 -2.50
C LEU A 272 2.58 2.57 -3.39
N ALA A 273 1.79 1.58 -2.97
CA ALA A 273 0.64 1.13 -3.75
C ALA A 273 -0.38 2.25 -3.98
N LEU A 274 -0.70 3.05 -2.95
CA LEU A 274 -1.57 4.22 -3.10
C LEU A 274 -0.95 5.29 -4.01
N GLY A 275 0.35 5.58 -3.83
CA GLY A 275 1.09 6.56 -4.62
C GLY A 275 1.04 6.24 -6.12
N TYR A 276 1.42 5.02 -6.47
CA TYR A 276 1.48 4.57 -7.87
C TYR A 276 0.09 4.39 -8.49
N VAL A 277 -0.89 3.84 -7.77
CA VAL A 277 -2.26 3.70 -8.29
C VAL A 277 -2.91 5.06 -8.48
N GLY A 278 -2.83 5.96 -7.49
CA GLY A 278 -3.43 7.29 -7.60
C GLY A 278 -2.84 8.09 -8.76
N TYR A 279 -1.51 8.02 -8.93
CA TYR A 279 -0.84 8.63 -10.08
C TYR A 279 -1.28 7.99 -11.41
N SER A 280 -1.37 6.66 -11.47
CA SER A 280 -1.79 5.94 -12.68
C SER A 280 -3.26 6.14 -13.02
N GLU A 281 -4.15 6.32 -12.04
CA GLU A 281 -5.54 6.69 -12.30
C GLU A 281 -5.64 8.09 -12.92
N SER A 282 -4.82 9.03 -12.45
CA SER A 282 -4.76 10.37 -13.02
C SER A 282 -4.25 10.34 -14.46
N LEU A 283 -3.19 9.56 -14.72
CA LEU A 283 -2.68 9.35 -16.08
C LEU A 283 -3.70 8.60 -16.95
N GLY A 284 -4.36 7.58 -16.42
CA GLY A 284 -5.36 6.81 -17.15
C GLY A 284 -6.53 7.67 -17.61
N LYS A 285 -6.97 8.62 -16.78
CA LYS A 285 -8.01 9.59 -17.16
C LYS A 285 -7.61 10.50 -18.33
N SER A 286 -6.32 10.85 -18.46
CA SER A 286 -5.85 11.61 -19.61
C SER A 286 -5.57 10.75 -20.84
N LEU A 287 -5.21 9.47 -20.65
CA LEU A 287 -4.85 8.55 -21.74
C LEU A 287 -6.05 7.85 -22.38
N LEU A 288 -7.15 7.66 -21.64
CA LEU A 288 -8.34 6.96 -22.15
C LEU A 288 -9.01 7.67 -23.33
N PRO A 289 -9.30 8.99 -23.28
CA PRO A 289 -9.96 9.68 -24.39
C PRO A 289 -9.26 9.52 -25.75
N PRO A 290 -7.92 9.76 -25.89
CA PRO A 290 -7.27 9.59 -27.18
C PRO A 290 -7.18 8.12 -27.62
N LEU A 291 -7.15 7.16 -26.69
CA LEU A 291 -7.18 5.73 -27.03
C LEU A 291 -8.54 5.27 -27.52
N PHE A 292 -9.62 5.81 -26.94
CA PHE A 292 -10.98 5.59 -27.39
C PHE A 292 -11.19 6.12 -28.81
N GLN A 293 -10.77 7.36 -29.08
CA GLN A 293 -10.85 7.97 -30.42
C GLN A 293 -10.09 7.17 -31.50
N LYS A 294 -8.99 6.52 -31.13
CA LYS A 294 -8.14 5.77 -32.08
C LYS A 294 -8.64 4.34 -32.32
N ASN A 295 -9.24 3.71 -31.32
CA ASN A 295 -9.47 2.26 -31.33
C ASN A 295 -10.94 1.87 -31.42
N LEU A 296 -11.89 2.73 -31.02
CA LEU A 296 -13.32 2.41 -31.07
C LEU A 296 -13.85 2.54 -32.49
N LYS A 297 -14.84 1.71 -32.83
CA LYS A 297 -15.53 1.78 -34.12
C LYS A 297 -16.49 2.96 -34.15
N ASN A 298 -17.20 3.22 -33.05
CA ASN A 298 -18.14 4.34 -32.94
C ASN A 298 -18.19 4.91 -31.49
N GLU A 299 -17.59 6.08 -31.31
CA GLU A 299 -17.56 6.76 -30.01
C GLU A 299 -18.93 7.34 -29.63
N ASP A 300 -19.74 7.77 -30.60
CA ASP A 300 -21.05 8.39 -30.36
C ASP A 300 -22.04 7.38 -29.76
N THR A 301 -22.03 6.13 -30.23
CA THR A 301 -22.88 5.05 -29.68
C THR A 301 -22.53 4.72 -28.23
N LEU A 302 -21.26 4.83 -27.86
CA LEU A 302 -20.80 4.64 -26.49
C LEU A 302 -21.22 5.81 -25.58
N LEU A 303 -21.23 7.03 -26.09
CA LEU A 303 -21.72 8.21 -25.35
C LEU A 303 -23.23 8.13 -25.09
N ILE A 304 -23.99 7.69 -26.10
CA ILE A 304 -25.44 7.43 -25.95
C ILE A 304 -25.66 6.34 -24.91
N TYR A 305 -24.92 5.22 -24.98
CA TYR A 305 -24.99 4.17 -23.96
C TYR A 305 -24.70 4.68 -22.55
N ASP A 306 -23.66 5.50 -22.35
CA ASP A 306 -23.32 6.07 -21.04
C ASP A 306 -24.40 7.02 -20.51
N ALA A 307 -25.07 7.76 -21.40
CA ALA A 307 -26.21 8.60 -21.06
C ALA A 307 -27.44 7.75 -20.67
N SER A 308 -27.75 6.72 -21.46
CA SER A 308 -28.83 5.76 -21.21
C SER A 308 -28.63 5.03 -19.88
N PHE A 309 -27.40 4.61 -19.58
CA PHE A 309 -27.05 3.97 -18.30
C PHE A 309 -27.30 4.88 -17.09
N LYS A 310 -26.90 6.16 -17.18
CA LYS A 310 -27.17 7.14 -16.10
C LYS A 310 -28.66 7.39 -15.93
N LYS A 311 -29.40 7.53 -17.03
CA LYS A 311 -30.86 7.72 -17.04
C LYS A 311 -31.55 6.53 -16.37
N ALA A 312 -31.16 5.30 -16.71
CA ALA A 312 -31.64 4.08 -16.06
C ALA A 312 -31.30 4.05 -14.56
N GLU A 313 -30.08 4.43 -14.17
CA GLU A 313 -29.67 4.46 -12.76
C GLU A 313 -30.47 5.49 -11.93
N GLU A 314 -30.75 6.66 -12.50
CA GLU A 314 -31.57 7.71 -11.85
C GLU A 314 -33.04 7.27 -11.71
N LEU A 315 -33.63 6.72 -12.77
CA LEU A 315 -35.00 6.18 -12.73
C LEU A 315 -35.12 5.03 -11.72
N ALA A 316 -34.15 4.11 -11.71
CA ALA A 316 -34.14 2.99 -10.77
C ALA A 316 -34.03 3.45 -9.31
N LYS A 317 -33.31 4.55 -9.02
CA LYS A 317 -33.24 5.12 -7.67
C LYS A 317 -34.57 5.68 -7.19
N VAL A 318 -35.35 6.28 -8.10
CA VAL A 318 -36.68 6.82 -7.79
C VAL A 318 -37.70 5.69 -7.58
N GLN A 319 -37.63 4.62 -8.37
CA GLN A 319 -38.57 3.50 -8.31
C GLN A 319 -38.25 2.44 -7.22
N LYS A 320 -37.00 2.34 -6.76
CA LYS A 320 -36.59 1.41 -5.67
C LYS A 320 -37.25 1.65 -4.31
N GLU A 321 -37.97 2.75 -4.12
CA GLU A 321 -38.79 2.96 -2.92
C GLU A 321 -40.08 2.10 -2.91
N TRP A 322 -40.44 1.46 -4.04
CA TRP A 322 -41.77 0.87 -4.26
C TRP A 322 -41.77 -0.64 -4.61
N GLU A 323 -40.63 -1.27 -4.89
CA GLU A 323 -40.57 -2.69 -5.32
C GLU A 323 -39.48 -3.53 -4.62
N GLU A 324 -39.83 -4.77 -4.25
CA GLU A 324 -38.91 -5.81 -3.75
C GLU A 324 -38.35 -6.65 -4.91
N GLU A 325 -37.02 -6.72 -4.97
CA GLU A 325 -36.19 -7.73 -5.66
C GLU A 325 -36.40 -7.95 -7.18
N GLY A 326 -35.59 -7.22 -7.96
CA GLY A 326 -35.30 -7.48 -9.37
C GLY A 326 -34.18 -6.56 -9.85
N ASN A 327 -33.51 -6.90 -10.96
CA ASN A 327 -32.47 -6.07 -11.58
C ASN A 327 -33.10 -4.91 -12.39
N LEU A 328 -34.03 -4.16 -11.77
CA LEU A 328 -34.84 -3.08 -12.36
C LEU A 328 -34.02 -2.08 -13.19
N GLN A 329 -32.77 -1.83 -12.79
CA GLN A 329 -31.85 -0.97 -13.54
C GLN A 329 -31.48 -1.55 -14.92
N GLU A 330 -31.27 -2.86 -15.01
CA GLU A 330 -30.94 -3.55 -16.27
C GLU A 330 -32.16 -3.57 -17.19
N ASP A 331 -33.36 -3.79 -16.64
CA ASP A 331 -34.61 -3.78 -17.40
C ASP A 331 -34.88 -2.37 -17.99
N LEU A 332 -34.79 -1.32 -17.16
CA LEU A 332 -34.91 0.08 -17.61
C LEU A 332 -33.83 0.47 -18.62
N LEU A 333 -32.62 -0.07 -18.47
CA LEU A 333 -31.54 0.18 -19.42
C LEU A 333 -31.88 -0.42 -20.78
N LEU A 334 -32.38 -1.65 -20.83
CA LEU A 334 -32.76 -2.31 -22.08
C LEU A 334 -33.89 -1.55 -22.79
N GLU A 335 -34.91 -1.09 -22.06
CA GLU A 335 -35.98 -0.26 -22.63
C GLU A 335 -35.43 1.03 -23.26
N ILE A 336 -34.55 1.75 -22.55
CA ILE A 336 -33.94 2.99 -23.07
C ILE A 336 -33.03 2.68 -24.27
N LEU A 337 -32.31 1.57 -24.27
CA LEU A 337 -31.45 1.18 -25.40
C LEU A 337 -32.28 0.79 -26.64
N GLN A 338 -33.47 0.21 -26.46
CA GLN A 338 -34.42 -0.04 -27.55
C GLN A 338 -34.96 1.27 -28.14
N GLU A 339 -35.33 2.23 -27.29
CA GLU A 339 -35.77 3.57 -27.72
C GLU A 339 -34.71 4.31 -28.55
N GLU A 340 -33.44 4.19 -28.15
CA GLU A 340 -32.30 4.81 -28.83
C GLU A 340 -31.79 3.99 -30.04
N GLY A 341 -32.42 2.84 -30.36
CA GLY A 341 -32.06 1.98 -31.49
C GLY A 341 -30.74 1.23 -31.34
N LEU A 342 -30.26 1.07 -30.09
CA LEU A 342 -29.02 0.37 -29.73
C LEU A 342 -29.25 -1.08 -29.28
N ALA A 343 -30.52 -1.49 -29.15
CA ALA A 343 -30.93 -2.87 -28.89
C ALA A 343 -32.15 -3.23 -29.75
N ASP A 344 -32.26 -4.50 -30.14
CA ASP A 344 -33.42 -5.01 -30.86
C ASP A 344 -34.63 -5.30 -29.93
N ASP A 345 -35.78 -5.64 -30.53
CA ASP A 345 -37.01 -5.96 -29.80
C ASP A 345 -36.86 -7.20 -28.88
N GLU A 346 -35.83 -8.03 -29.10
CA GLU A 346 -35.48 -9.19 -28.26
C GLU A 346 -34.52 -8.81 -27.10
N GLY A 347 -34.07 -7.54 -27.03
CA GLY A 347 -33.16 -7.03 -26.01
C GLY A 347 -31.69 -7.30 -26.30
N GLN A 348 -31.32 -7.73 -27.51
CA GLN A 348 -29.94 -7.90 -27.93
C GLN A 348 -29.35 -6.55 -28.37
N MET A 349 -28.27 -6.15 -27.73
CA MET A 349 -27.50 -4.96 -28.11
C MET A 349 -26.85 -5.13 -29.48
N ASP A 350 -26.73 -4.02 -30.21
CA ASP A 350 -25.96 -3.93 -31.46
C ASP A 350 -24.56 -4.57 -31.29
N GLU A 351 -24.16 -5.41 -32.25
CA GLU A 351 -22.85 -6.07 -32.29
C GLU A 351 -21.70 -5.05 -32.23
N VAL A 352 -21.85 -3.89 -32.88
CA VAL A 352 -20.83 -2.83 -32.86
C VAL A 352 -20.68 -2.24 -31.46
N LEU A 353 -21.80 -1.93 -30.80
CA LEU A 353 -21.81 -1.43 -29.42
C LEU A 353 -21.24 -2.46 -28.46
N LYS A 354 -21.57 -3.74 -28.64
CA LYS A 354 -21.06 -4.84 -27.81
C LYS A 354 -19.55 -5.02 -27.94
N ASP A 355 -19.02 -4.98 -29.16
CA ASP A 355 -17.58 -5.01 -29.42
C ASP A 355 -16.87 -3.80 -28.79
N ASP A 356 -17.42 -2.61 -28.96
CA ASP A 356 -16.84 -1.37 -28.43
C ASP A 356 -16.89 -1.31 -26.88
N LEU A 357 -17.94 -1.86 -26.26
CA LEU A 357 -18.03 -2.03 -24.80
C LEU A 357 -16.99 -3.02 -24.27
N GLN A 358 -16.78 -4.14 -24.97
CA GLN A 358 -15.73 -5.11 -24.60
C GLN A 358 -14.33 -4.47 -24.73
N LEU A 359 -14.07 -3.79 -25.84
CA LEU A 359 -12.80 -3.11 -26.08
C LEU A 359 -12.55 -2.02 -25.02
N ARG A 360 -13.59 -1.26 -24.65
CA ARG A 360 -13.52 -0.28 -23.56
C ARG A 360 -13.14 -0.92 -22.23
N ASP A 361 -13.78 -2.02 -21.84
CA ASP A 361 -13.48 -2.71 -20.58
C ASP A 361 -12.05 -3.28 -20.58
N GLU A 362 -11.61 -3.85 -21.70
CA GLU A 362 -10.23 -4.31 -21.87
C GLU A 362 -9.22 -3.16 -21.71
N LEU A 363 -9.39 -2.07 -22.46
CA LEU A 363 -8.51 -0.90 -22.39
C LEU A 363 -8.49 -0.30 -20.98
N GLN A 364 -9.65 -0.16 -20.33
CA GLN A 364 -9.73 0.32 -18.95
C GLN A 364 -8.98 -0.60 -17.98
N LYS A 365 -9.15 -1.92 -18.10
CA LYS A 365 -8.41 -2.90 -17.28
C LYS A 365 -6.91 -2.82 -17.56
N GLU A 366 -6.49 -2.72 -18.81
CA GLU A 366 -5.07 -2.57 -19.14
C GLU A 366 -4.48 -1.32 -18.51
N ILE A 367 -5.15 -0.17 -18.66
CA ILE A 367 -4.68 1.11 -18.18
C ILE A 367 -4.69 1.15 -16.64
N PHE A 368 -5.82 0.87 -16.01
CA PHE A 368 -5.95 1.05 -14.57
C PHE A 368 -5.35 -0.08 -13.73
N LEU A 369 -5.27 -1.32 -14.24
CA LEU A 369 -4.68 -2.44 -13.49
C LEU A 369 -3.21 -2.67 -13.84
N LYS A 370 -2.82 -2.61 -15.13
CA LYS A 370 -1.47 -3.02 -15.56
C LYS A 370 -0.46 -1.87 -15.55
N ILE A 371 -0.83 -0.63 -15.89
CA ILE A 371 0.09 0.53 -15.79
C ILE A 371 0.69 0.70 -14.38
N PRO A 372 -0.10 0.77 -13.29
CA PRO A 372 0.49 0.97 -11.97
C PRO A 372 1.46 -0.15 -11.58
N GLN A 373 1.18 -1.40 -12.00
CA GLN A 373 2.08 -2.54 -11.82
C GLN A 373 3.37 -2.37 -12.62
N ALA A 374 3.26 -2.04 -13.90
CA ALA A 374 4.41 -1.81 -14.78
C ALA A 374 5.30 -0.69 -14.26
N LEU A 375 4.71 0.45 -13.86
CA LEU A 375 5.47 1.62 -13.38
C LEU A 375 6.30 1.30 -12.14
N ILE A 376 5.69 0.73 -11.10
CA ILE A 376 6.41 0.44 -9.86
C ILE A 376 7.46 -0.65 -10.06
N LEU A 377 7.14 -1.72 -10.81
CA LEU A 377 8.09 -2.79 -11.08
C LEU A 377 9.26 -2.30 -11.92
N TRP A 378 9.01 -1.44 -12.91
CA TRP A 378 10.06 -0.80 -13.70
C TRP A 378 10.99 0.04 -12.84
N ASP A 379 10.44 0.94 -12.02
CA ASP A 379 11.24 1.81 -11.16
C ASP A 379 12.05 1.00 -10.14
N MET A 380 11.45 -0.04 -9.55
CA MET A 380 12.15 -0.95 -8.63
C MET A 380 13.25 -1.75 -9.35
N MET A 381 12.98 -2.26 -10.55
CA MET A 381 13.96 -2.99 -11.35
C MET A 381 15.14 -2.11 -11.71
N ARG A 382 14.87 -0.90 -12.22
CA ARG A 382 15.92 0.10 -12.49
C ARG A 382 16.73 0.37 -11.22
N TYR A 383 16.07 0.48 -10.06
CA TYR A 383 16.76 0.75 -8.80
C TYR A 383 17.66 -0.41 -8.39
N TYR A 384 17.24 -1.66 -8.59
CA TYR A 384 18.11 -2.83 -8.37
C TYR A 384 19.32 -2.86 -9.31
N LEU A 385 19.15 -2.43 -10.57
CA LEU A 385 20.21 -2.45 -11.57
C LEU A 385 21.19 -1.28 -11.45
N SER A 386 20.73 -0.11 -10.99
CA SER A 386 21.54 1.11 -10.92
C SER A 386 22.22 1.33 -9.56
N THR A 387 21.81 0.62 -8.51
CA THR A 387 22.36 0.79 -7.17
C THR A 387 23.19 -0.42 -6.72
N SER A 388 24.13 -0.20 -5.80
CA SER A 388 24.89 -1.27 -5.16
C SER A 388 24.10 -1.91 -4.02
N TYR A 389 24.48 -3.14 -3.63
CA TYR A 389 23.92 -3.81 -2.45
C TYR A 389 24.06 -2.94 -1.19
N ASP A 390 25.25 -2.34 -0.99
CA ASP A 390 25.53 -1.49 0.16
C ASP A 390 24.63 -0.26 0.19
N ARG A 391 24.45 0.41 -0.96
CA ARG A 391 23.53 1.55 -1.07
C ARG A 391 22.13 1.13 -0.66
N ARG A 392 21.59 0.04 -1.21
CA ARG A 392 20.25 -0.47 -0.84
C ARG A 392 20.11 -0.84 0.64
N SER A 393 21.18 -1.34 1.25
CA SER A 393 21.17 -1.76 2.66
C SER A 393 21.15 -0.59 3.64
N LYS A 394 21.87 0.49 3.32
CA LYS A 394 22.04 1.68 4.19
C LYS A 394 21.06 2.80 3.85
N HIS A 395 20.74 2.96 2.58
CA HIS A 395 19.89 4.01 2.03
C HIS A 395 18.83 3.38 1.14
N SER A 396 17.58 3.41 1.61
CA SER A 396 16.50 2.78 0.89
C SER A 396 15.97 3.60 -0.29
N GLY A 397 16.46 4.83 -0.50
CA GLY A 397 16.06 5.72 -1.59
C GLY A 397 14.53 5.86 -1.67
N PRO A 398 13.94 5.88 -2.88
CA PRO A 398 12.49 6.02 -3.08
C PRO A 398 11.68 4.81 -2.57
N PHE A 399 12.35 3.69 -2.26
CA PHE A 399 11.71 2.46 -1.79
C PHE A 399 12.18 2.08 -0.37
N PRO A 400 11.70 2.77 0.68
CA PRO A 400 12.01 2.44 2.07
C PRO A 400 11.82 0.95 2.41
N TYR A 401 12.77 0.35 3.13
CA TYR A 401 12.74 -1.07 3.51
C TYR A 401 12.69 -2.06 2.34
N LEU A 402 13.13 -1.63 1.15
CA LEU A 402 13.46 -2.52 0.05
C LEU A 402 14.53 -3.54 0.50
N ARG A 403 14.37 -4.80 0.11
CA ARG A 403 15.42 -5.79 0.36
C ARG A 403 16.65 -5.50 -0.49
N PRO A 404 17.86 -5.58 0.07
CA PRO A 404 19.09 -5.38 -0.72
C PRO A 404 19.30 -6.42 -1.83
N SER A 405 18.79 -7.63 -1.63
CA SER A 405 18.86 -8.77 -2.56
C SER A 405 17.51 -9.44 -2.71
N LEU A 406 17.20 -9.87 -3.94
CA LEU A 406 15.99 -10.62 -4.26
C LEU A 406 16.26 -12.13 -4.33
N ASP A 407 15.32 -12.94 -3.86
CA ASP A 407 15.32 -14.38 -4.11
C ASP A 407 14.68 -14.72 -5.48
N ILE A 408 14.83 -15.97 -5.94
CA ILE A 408 14.30 -16.41 -7.24
C ILE A 408 12.79 -16.20 -7.35
N ASN A 409 12.05 -16.40 -6.26
CA ASN A 409 10.61 -16.21 -6.29
C ASN A 409 10.26 -14.72 -6.41
N GLN A 410 11.03 -13.84 -5.76
CA GLN A 410 10.90 -12.39 -5.85
C GLN A 410 11.19 -11.90 -7.26
N LEU A 411 12.22 -12.46 -7.92
CA LEU A 411 12.57 -12.14 -9.30
C LEU A 411 11.44 -12.47 -10.28
N LYS A 412 10.63 -13.51 -10.02
CA LYS A 412 9.47 -13.84 -10.86
C LYS A 412 8.45 -12.71 -10.94
N ALA A 413 8.34 -11.86 -9.92
CA ALA A 413 7.43 -10.71 -9.96
C ALA A 413 7.81 -9.70 -11.06
N PHE A 414 9.06 -9.70 -11.52
CA PHE A 414 9.56 -8.83 -12.58
C PHE A 414 9.50 -9.50 -13.98
N GLN A 415 9.23 -10.80 -14.05
CA GLN A 415 9.12 -11.54 -15.32
C GLN A 415 7.77 -11.30 -16.00
N GLU A 416 6.72 -11.06 -15.22
CA GLU A 416 5.36 -10.73 -15.69
C GLU A 416 5.24 -9.24 -16.09
N TYR A 417 6.29 -8.64 -16.64
CA TYR A 417 6.24 -7.25 -17.09
C TYR A 417 5.38 -7.14 -18.36
N PRO A 418 4.33 -6.31 -18.38
CA PRO A 418 3.44 -6.23 -19.53
C PRO A 418 4.08 -5.42 -20.67
N SER A 419 4.81 -6.09 -21.55
CA SER A 419 5.54 -5.48 -22.69
C SER A 419 4.65 -4.65 -23.62
N ASN A 420 3.40 -5.08 -23.82
CA ASN A 420 2.47 -4.39 -24.73
C ASN A 420 2.11 -2.98 -24.25
N LEU A 421 2.12 -2.73 -22.93
CA LEU A 421 1.84 -1.41 -22.37
C LEU A 421 2.96 -0.40 -22.60
N ALA A 422 4.20 -0.85 -22.74
CA ALA A 422 5.31 0.06 -23.02
C ALA A 422 5.14 0.75 -24.39
N ASN A 423 4.53 0.05 -25.36
CA ASN A 423 4.24 0.63 -26.67
C ASN A 423 3.05 1.59 -26.59
N ILE A 424 1.97 1.22 -25.88
CA ILE A 424 0.82 2.11 -25.64
C ILE A 424 1.27 3.41 -24.99
N MET A 425 2.13 3.33 -23.97
CA MET A 425 2.67 4.51 -23.27
C MET A 425 3.61 5.34 -24.15
N LYS A 426 4.41 4.73 -25.03
CA LYS A 426 5.29 5.48 -25.95
C LYS A 426 4.56 6.21 -27.06
N ASP A 427 3.42 5.69 -27.50
CA ASP A 427 2.63 6.30 -28.58
C ASP A 427 1.73 7.44 -28.06
N THR A 428 1.60 7.60 -26.75
CA THR A 428 0.68 8.56 -26.10
C THR A 428 1.34 9.54 -25.12
N LEU A 429 2.58 9.31 -24.69
CA LEU A 429 3.42 10.22 -23.87
C LEU A 429 4.68 10.60 -24.65
#